data_AF-A0A818SX84-F1
#
_entry.id   AF-A0A818SX84-F1
#
_cell.length_a   1.000
_cell.length_b   1.000
_cell.length_c   1.000
_cell.angle_alpha   90.00
_cell.angle_beta   90.00
_cell.angle_gamma   90.00
#
_symmetry.space_group_name_H-M   'P 1'
#
loop_
_entity.id
_entity.type
_entity.pdbx_description
1 polymer ?
#
loop_
_entity_poly.entity_id
_entity_poly.type
_entity_poly.pdbx_seq_one_letter_code
_entity_poly.pdbx_strand_id
1 'polypeptide(L)'
;MLQCIDAIKSKSDNIKIFLISSHTDTETLIQKVAHQTNVMAIYLLDHEERFASTLNHSITKLHDLYSDLDSLSIRLSQDIKSFIHYTPLSISTFDREKNENTIRDLNKANARFLWLQLLIDILIKTPYNDQEKDEMLEECRTHYKDNSTVLKSIKEFSQTYKSTEALKFYTTDSFLYRILNRALRTENIDILFICRFFLADICNQLKE
;
A
#
# COMPACT_ATOMS: atom_id res chain seq x y z
N MET A 1 -2.61 -15.20 26.58
CA MET A 1 -3.07 -15.83 25.31
C MET A 1 -4.54 -15.52 25.00
N LEU A 2 -5.50 -15.84 25.87
CA LEU A 2 -6.94 -15.52 25.66
C LEU A 2 -7.16 -14.04 25.31
N GLN A 3 -6.54 -13.13 26.06
CA GLN A 3 -6.59 -11.69 25.79
C GLN A 3 -6.05 -11.30 24.40
N CYS A 4 -5.04 -12.00 23.87
CA CYS A 4 -4.50 -11.71 22.53
C CYS A 4 -5.47 -12.16 21.45
N ILE A 5 -6.10 -13.33 21.62
CA ILE A 5 -7.09 -13.86 20.68
C ILE A 5 -8.34 -12.96 20.67
N ASP A 6 -8.79 -12.53 21.84
CA ASP A 6 -9.93 -11.62 21.97
C ASP A 6 -9.59 -10.26 21.36
N ALA A 7 -8.36 -9.76 21.53
CA ALA A 7 -7.89 -8.57 20.86
C ALA A 7 -7.90 -8.72 19.33
N ILE A 8 -7.41 -9.84 18.77
CA ILE A 8 -7.43 -10.10 17.33
C ILE A 8 -8.87 -10.16 16.79
N LYS A 9 -9.77 -10.82 17.51
CA LYS A 9 -11.19 -10.95 17.12
C LYS A 9 -11.98 -9.66 17.28
N SER A 10 -11.58 -8.78 18.20
CA SER A 10 -12.23 -7.48 18.43
C SER A 10 -11.94 -6.44 17.34
N LYS A 11 -10.99 -6.71 16.44
CA LYS A 11 -10.59 -5.80 15.37
C LYS A 11 -11.40 -6.09 14.10
N SER A 12 -11.87 -5.01 13.47
CA SER A 12 -12.58 -5.06 12.19
C SER A 12 -11.74 -5.76 11.10
N ASP A 13 -12.40 -6.40 10.14
CA ASP A 13 -11.79 -7.19 9.06
C ASP A 13 -10.90 -6.37 8.10
N ASN A 14 -11.03 -5.05 8.17
CA ASN A 14 -10.22 -4.07 7.46
C ASN A 14 -8.79 -3.97 8.02
N ILE A 15 -8.58 -4.36 9.27
CA ILE A 15 -7.25 -4.34 9.90
C ILE A 15 -6.53 -5.63 9.55
N LYS A 16 -5.46 -5.51 8.76
CA LYS A 16 -4.62 -6.66 8.39
C LYS A 16 -3.51 -6.88 9.41
N ILE A 17 -3.45 -8.09 9.95
CA ILE A 17 -2.60 -8.47 11.06
C ILE A 17 -1.51 -9.42 10.57
N PHE A 18 -0.26 -9.05 10.82
CA PHE A 18 0.90 -9.92 10.71
C PHE A 18 1.27 -10.35 12.12
N LEU A 19 1.24 -11.65 12.39
CA LEU A 19 1.44 -12.20 13.73
C LEU A 19 2.85 -12.78 13.82
N ILE A 20 3.62 -12.34 14.82
CA ILE A 20 4.92 -12.90 15.14
C ILE A 20 4.78 -13.60 16.49
N SER A 21 5.20 -14.86 16.58
CA SER A 21 5.13 -15.61 17.83
C SER A 21 6.39 -16.42 18.06
N SER A 22 6.89 -16.39 19.30
CA SER A 22 8.09 -17.09 19.75
C SER A 22 7.84 -18.01 20.96
N HIS A 23 6.56 -18.23 21.32
CA HIS A 23 6.17 -18.93 22.55
C HIS A 23 5.72 -20.38 22.33
N THR A 24 5.91 -21.23 23.33
CA THR A 24 5.61 -22.67 23.33
C THR A 24 4.16 -23.04 23.04
N ASP A 25 3.21 -22.12 23.25
CA ASP A 25 1.78 -22.36 23.05
C ASP A 25 1.25 -21.83 21.69
N THR A 26 2.15 -21.67 20.71
CA THR A 26 1.83 -21.20 19.34
C THR A 26 0.78 -22.05 18.65
N GLU A 27 0.75 -23.37 18.87
CA GLU A 27 -0.19 -24.26 18.18
C GLU A 27 -1.65 -23.91 18.47
N THR A 28 -1.99 -23.68 19.74
CA THR A 28 -3.36 -23.34 20.14
C THR A 28 -3.76 -21.95 19.62
N LEU A 29 -2.80 -21.04 19.52
CA LEU A 29 -2.97 -19.71 18.94
C LEU A 29 -3.20 -19.81 17.42
N ILE A 30 -2.35 -20.55 16.71
CA ILE A 30 -2.42 -20.74 15.26
C ILE A 30 -3.74 -21.41 14.88
N GLN A 31 -4.16 -22.47 15.56
CA GLN A 31 -5.44 -23.13 15.29
C GLN A 31 -6.64 -22.18 15.42
N LYS A 32 -6.62 -21.30 16.42
CA LYS A 32 -7.73 -20.35 16.66
C LYS A 32 -7.71 -19.14 15.73
N VAL A 33 -6.54 -18.76 15.22
CA VAL A 33 -6.33 -17.52 14.46
C VAL A 33 -6.20 -17.78 12.96
N ALA A 34 -5.81 -18.98 12.53
CA ALA A 34 -5.66 -19.35 11.11
C ALA A 34 -6.96 -19.16 10.31
N HIS A 35 -8.12 -19.37 10.94
CA HIS A 35 -9.42 -19.19 10.30
C HIS A 35 -9.86 -17.73 10.16
N GLN A 36 -9.16 -16.77 10.77
CA GLN A 36 -9.54 -15.35 10.74
C GLN A 36 -9.10 -14.67 9.44
N THR A 37 -10.00 -13.96 8.77
CA THR A 37 -9.76 -13.26 7.48
C THR A 37 -8.88 -12.01 7.62
N ASN A 38 -8.79 -11.48 8.85
CA ASN A 38 -7.98 -10.31 9.19
C ASN A 38 -6.51 -10.66 9.46
N VAL A 39 -6.16 -11.94 9.62
CA VAL A 39 -4.77 -12.40 9.78
C VAL A 39 -4.21 -12.84 8.43
N MET A 40 -3.16 -12.15 8.00
CA MET A 40 -2.57 -12.31 6.67
C MET A 40 -1.45 -13.34 6.65
N ALA A 41 -0.55 -13.26 7.63
CA ALA A 41 0.59 -14.17 7.76
C ALA A 41 0.96 -14.36 9.22
N ILE A 42 1.44 -15.56 9.53
CA ILE A 42 1.97 -15.93 10.84
C ILE A 42 3.44 -16.33 10.67
N TYR A 43 4.31 -15.69 11.44
CA TYR A 43 5.75 -15.93 11.49
C TYR A 43 6.12 -16.53 12.85
N LEU A 44 6.89 -17.61 12.82
CA LEU A 44 7.36 -18.28 14.02
C LEU A 44 8.85 -18.03 14.20
N LEU A 45 9.22 -17.47 15.36
CA LEU A 45 10.61 -17.28 15.75
C LEU A 45 10.98 -18.37 16.75
N ASP A 46 11.85 -19.28 16.35
CA ASP A 46 12.26 -20.44 17.14
C ASP A 46 13.78 -20.54 17.22
N HIS A 47 14.31 -20.18 18.37
CA HIS A 47 15.75 -20.25 18.61
C HIS A 47 16.23 -21.66 19.00
N GLU A 48 15.33 -22.60 19.29
CA GLU A 48 15.67 -23.89 19.93
C GLU A 48 15.09 -25.11 19.19
N GLU A 49 14.67 -24.97 17.93
CA GLU A 49 14.09 -26.02 17.06
C GLU A 49 12.92 -26.80 17.71
N ARG A 50 12.21 -26.18 18.66
CA ARG A 50 11.11 -26.82 19.40
C ARG A 50 9.85 -26.99 18.56
N PHE A 51 9.64 -26.19 17.52
CA PHE A 51 8.41 -26.21 16.70
C PHE A 51 8.54 -27.04 15.42
N ALA A 52 9.73 -27.56 15.08
CA ALA A 52 9.95 -28.32 13.86
C ALA A 52 9.12 -29.62 13.78
N SER A 53 8.74 -30.19 14.93
CA SER A 53 8.01 -31.47 15.00
C SER A 53 6.49 -31.34 14.98
N THR A 54 5.92 -30.16 15.24
CA THR A 54 4.47 -29.93 15.36
C THR A 54 3.86 -29.06 14.27
N LEU A 55 4.64 -28.65 13.27
CA LEU A 55 4.13 -27.93 12.11
C LEU A 55 3.21 -28.83 11.27
N ASN A 56 1.90 -28.65 11.42
CA ASN A 56 0.93 -29.20 10.48
C ASN A 56 1.00 -28.41 9.16
N HIS A 57 1.48 -29.06 8.09
CA HIS A 57 1.58 -28.49 6.72
C HIS A 57 0.23 -28.06 6.10
N SER A 58 -0.88 -28.22 6.81
CA SER A 58 -2.23 -27.90 6.35
C SER A 58 -2.65 -26.44 6.58
N ILE A 59 -1.82 -25.61 7.22
CA ILE A 59 -2.13 -24.20 7.50
C ILE A 59 -1.53 -23.30 6.41
N THR A 60 -2.37 -22.83 5.48
CA THR A 60 -1.96 -22.02 4.32
C THR A 60 -1.46 -20.61 4.64
N LYS A 61 -1.72 -20.10 5.85
CA LYS A 61 -1.30 -18.76 6.32
C LYS A 61 -0.02 -18.77 7.15
N LEU A 62 0.54 -19.95 7.40
CA LEU A 62 1.80 -20.10 8.09
C LEU A 62 2.92 -19.93 7.06
N HIS A 63 3.79 -18.96 7.29
CA HIS A 63 4.74 -18.58 6.26
C HIS A 63 6.06 -19.32 6.37
N ASP A 64 6.70 -19.32 7.54
CA ASP A 64 7.86 -20.17 7.82
C ASP A 64 8.34 -20.12 9.29
N LEU A 65 9.29 -20.99 9.62
CA LEU A 65 10.07 -20.99 10.86
C LEU A 65 11.36 -20.18 10.68
N TYR A 66 11.67 -19.30 11.61
CA TYR A 66 12.87 -18.46 11.58
C TYR A 66 13.71 -18.69 12.83
N SER A 67 14.99 -19.00 12.64
CA SER A 67 15.94 -19.24 13.73
C SER A 67 16.55 -17.96 14.30
N ASP A 68 16.46 -16.86 13.55
CA ASP A 68 17.08 -15.59 13.87
C ASP A 68 16.19 -14.38 13.49
N LEU A 69 16.37 -13.29 14.23
CA LEU A 69 15.60 -12.06 14.05
C LEU A 69 15.95 -11.32 12.75
N ASP A 70 17.16 -11.49 12.22
CA ASP A 70 17.62 -10.78 11.02
C ASP A 70 16.93 -11.34 9.76
N SER A 71 16.91 -12.66 9.62
CA SER A 71 16.20 -13.38 8.56
C SER A 71 14.69 -13.11 8.61
N LEU A 72 14.11 -13.10 9.82
CA LEU A 72 12.71 -12.74 10.01
C LEU A 72 12.45 -11.28 9.58
N SER A 73 13.29 -10.34 10.00
CA SER A 73 13.16 -8.92 9.70
C SER A 73 13.24 -8.64 8.19
N ILE A 74 14.17 -9.29 7.50
CA ILE A 74 14.32 -9.19 6.05
C ILE A 74 13.05 -9.71 5.37
N ARG A 75 12.58 -10.91 5.75
CA ARG A 75 11.40 -11.51 5.10
C ARG A 75 10.12 -10.76 5.40
N LEU A 76 9.89 -10.37 6.66
CA LEU A 76 8.77 -9.55 7.07
C LEU A 76 8.74 -8.23 6.27
N SER A 77 9.90 -7.58 6.10
CA SER A 77 10.02 -6.36 5.30
C SER A 77 9.67 -6.58 3.82
N GLN A 78 10.05 -7.72 3.24
CA GLN A 78 9.72 -8.07 1.86
C GLN A 78 8.24 -8.39 1.69
N ASP A 79 7.65 -9.11 2.64
CA ASP A 79 6.24 -9.50 2.60
C ASP A 79 5.34 -8.28 2.81
N ILE A 80 5.69 -7.36 3.72
CA ILE A 80 4.98 -6.09 3.89
C ILE A 80 5.04 -5.26 2.60
N LYS A 81 6.22 -5.17 1.95
CA LYS A 81 6.35 -4.44 0.67
C LYS A 81 5.51 -5.07 -0.44
N SER A 82 5.52 -6.39 -0.53
CA SER A 82 4.69 -7.14 -1.49
C SER A 82 3.22 -6.93 -1.20
N PHE A 83 2.81 -7.02 0.06
CA PHE A 83 1.44 -6.80 0.49
C PHE A 83 0.96 -5.39 0.14
N ILE A 84 1.77 -4.36 0.41
CA ILE A 84 1.49 -2.98 0.02
C ILE A 84 1.38 -2.83 -1.52
N HIS A 85 2.12 -3.63 -2.28
CA HIS A 85 2.09 -3.60 -3.74
C HIS A 85 0.83 -4.28 -4.31
N TYR A 86 0.38 -5.39 -3.72
CA TYR A 86 -0.76 -6.19 -4.21
C TYR A 86 -2.10 -5.84 -3.57
N THR A 87 -2.11 -5.12 -2.45
CA THR A 87 -3.36 -4.61 -1.88
C THR A 87 -3.85 -3.46 -2.76
N PRO A 88 -5.06 -3.56 -3.36
CA PRO A 88 -5.66 -2.43 -4.06
C PRO A 88 -5.69 -1.24 -3.11
N LEU A 89 -5.49 -0.04 -3.66
CA LEU A 89 -5.50 1.23 -2.94
C LEU A 89 -6.80 1.36 -2.13
N SER A 90 -6.85 0.80 -0.91
CA SER A 90 -7.84 1.22 0.05
C SER A 90 -7.31 2.56 0.52
N ILE A 91 -7.77 3.61 -0.14
CA ILE A 91 -8.00 4.87 0.53
C ILE A 91 -8.99 4.51 1.65
N SER A 92 -8.50 3.96 2.76
CA SER A 92 -9.30 3.65 3.94
C SER A 92 -9.57 4.98 4.65
N THR A 93 -10.34 5.82 3.97
CA THR A 93 -10.93 7.05 4.51
C THR A 93 -12.40 6.84 4.82
N PHE A 94 -12.90 5.62 4.64
CA PHE A 94 -14.22 5.20 5.06
C PHE A 94 -14.11 4.04 6.04
N ASP A 95 -13.67 4.34 7.27
CA ASP A 95 -14.12 3.54 8.42
C ASP A 95 -15.62 3.81 8.59
N ARG A 96 -16.45 3.04 7.89
CA ARG A 96 -17.93 3.06 8.03
C ARG A 96 -18.39 2.26 9.26
N GLU A 97 -17.66 2.30 10.36
CA GLU A 97 -18.12 1.70 11.61
C GLU A 97 -18.61 2.74 12.61
N LYS A 98 -19.93 2.94 12.51
CA LYS A 98 -20.92 3.22 13.56
C LYS A 98 -21.05 4.64 14.11
N ASN A 99 -22.31 5.09 14.01
CA ASN A 99 -22.95 6.28 14.55
C ASN A 99 -22.65 7.61 13.86
N GLU A 100 -23.62 7.98 13.03
CA GLU A 100 -24.08 9.35 12.83
C GLU A 100 -23.93 10.16 14.13
N ASN A 101 -23.11 11.22 14.08
CA ASN A 101 -23.43 12.56 14.60
C ASN A 101 -22.23 13.50 14.42
N THR A 102 -22.37 14.42 13.46
CA THR A 102 -21.75 15.75 13.44
C THR A 102 -20.24 15.87 13.19
N ILE A 103 -19.89 17.06 12.70
CA ILE A 103 -18.61 17.59 12.17
C ILE A 103 -17.41 17.51 13.16
N ARG A 104 -17.40 16.64 14.18
CA ARG A 104 -16.53 16.83 15.35
C ARG A 104 -15.56 15.72 15.75
N ASP A 105 -15.50 14.58 15.08
CA ASP A 105 -14.36 13.67 15.25
C ASP A 105 -13.39 13.77 14.07
N LEU A 106 -12.57 14.83 14.09
CA LEU A 106 -11.33 14.92 13.31
C LEU A 106 -10.30 13.95 13.89
N ASN A 107 -10.59 12.65 13.84
CA ASN A 107 -9.56 11.65 14.06
C ASN A 107 -8.44 11.86 13.03
N LYS A 108 -7.21 11.53 13.40
CA LYS A 108 -5.99 11.76 12.60
C LYS A 108 -6.14 11.34 11.12
N ALA A 109 -6.90 10.27 10.86
CA ALA A 109 -7.22 9.80 9.51
C ALA A 109 -8.13 10.76 8.72
N ASN A 110 -9.17 11.33 9.36
CA ASN A 110 -10.07 12.31 8.74
C ASN A 110 -9.33 13.62 8.43
N ALA A 111 -8.48 14.10 9.35
CA ALA A 111 -7.64 15.27 9.12
C ALA A 111 -6.65 15.05 7.95
N ARG A 112 -6.02 13.87 7.91
CA ARG A 112 -5.12 13.45 6.83
C ARG A 112 -5.83 13.39 5.47
N PHE A 113 -7.06 12.86 5.44
CA PHE A 113 -7.87 12.84 4.22
C PHE A 113 -8.21 14.23 3.72
N LEU A 114 -8.72 15.10 4.60
CA LEU A 114 -9.04 16.49 4.24
C LEU A 114 -7.79 17.23 3.75
N TRP A 115 -6.65 17.02 4.40
CA TRP A 115 -5.37 17.58 3.96
C TRP A 115 -4.99 17.10 2.55
N LEU A 116 -5.10 15.79 2.27
CA LEU A 116 -4.81 15.24 0.94
C LEU A 116 -5.79 15.76 -0.13
N GLN A 117 -7.08 15.87 0.19
CA GLN A 117 -8.07 16.45 -0.72
C GLN A 117 -7.76 17.92 -1.04
N LEU A 118 -7.42 18.72 -0.03
CA LEU A 118 -7.01 20.11 -0.22
C LEU A 118 -5.73 20.22 -1.06
N LEU A 119 -4.74 19.37 -0.80
CA LEU A 119 -3.51 19.31 -1.58
C LEU A 119 -3.83 18.99 -3.04
N ILE A 120 -4.58 17.93 -3.31
CA ILE A 120 -4.96 17.53 -4.68
C ILE A 120 -5.73 18.67 -5.38
N ASP A 121 -6.67 19.32 -4.68
CA ASP A 121 -7.44 20.44 -5.24
C ASP A 121 -6.55 21.64 -5.60
N ILE A 122 -5.56 21.97 -4.76
CA ILE A 122 -4.55 23.00 -5.05
C ILE A 122 -3.69 22.60 -6.26
N LEU A 123 -3.21 21.36 -6.30
CA LEU A 123 -2.35 20.86 -7.38
C LEU A 123 -3.05 20.91 -8.72
N ILE A 124 -4.33 20.51 -8.79
CA ILE A 124 -5.12 20.51 -10.03
C ILE A 124 -5.49 21.93 -10.48
N LYS A 125 -5.74 22.85 -9.54
CA LYS A 125 -6.04 24.26 -9.84
C LYS A 125 -4.81 25.06 -10.22
N THR A 126 -3.62 24.55 -9.94
CA THR A 126 -2.36 25.19 -10.33
C THR A 126 -2.23 25.11 -11.85
N PRO A 127 -2.14 26.24 -12.57
CA PRO A 127 -1.98 26.20 -14.01
C PRO A 127 -0.68 25.47 -14.35
N TYR A 128 -0.75 24.61 -15.35
CA TYR A 128 0.40 23.95 -15.93
C TYR A 128 0.46 24.29 -17.42
N ASN A 129 1.67 24.26 -17.96
CA ASN A 129 1.95 24.39 -19.37
C ASN A 129 2.65 23.10 -19.85
N ASP A 130 3.12 23.09 -21.10
CA ASP A 130 3.75 21.91 -21.69
C ASP A 130 5.09 21.55 -21.01
N GLN A 131 5.75 22.52 -20.36
CA GLN A 131 7.01 22.33 -19.63
C GLN A 131 6.85 21.36 -18.45
N GLU A 132 5.70 21.35 -17.79
CA GLU A 132 5.40 20.45 -16.69
C GLU A 132 5.39 18.98 -17.10
N LYS A 133 4.89 18.69 -18.30
CA LYS A 133 4.95 17.34 -18.85
C LYS A 133 6.41 16.91 -19.01
N ASP A 134 7.27 17.78 -19.52
CA ASP A 134 8.68 17.48 -19.72
C ASP A 134 9.44 17.32 -18.39
N GLU A 135 9.16 18.18 -17.41
CA GLU A 135 9.69 18.08 -16.05
C GLU A 135 9.32 16.73 -15.40
N MET A 136 8.05 16.34 -15.51
CA MET A 136 7.57 15.03 -15.04
C MET A 136 8.30 13.87 -15.72
N LEU A 137 8.49 13.95 -17.03
CA LEU A 137 9.15 12.89 -17.79
C LEU A 137 10.64 12.79 -17.45
N GLU A 138 11.31 13.89 -17.17
CA GLU A 138 12.71 13.89 -16.76
C GLU A 138 12.90 13.29 -15.36
N GLU A 139 12.02 13.61 -14.43
CA GLU A 139 12.01 12.97 -13.10
C GLU A 139 11.77 11.45 -13.23
N CYS A 140 10.84 11.03 -14.10
CA CYS A 140 10.61 9.61 -14.38
C CYS A 140 11.85 8.94 -14.99
N ARG A 141 12.56 9.60 -15.91
CA ARG A 141 13.80 9.05 -16.50
C ARG A 141 14.89 8.89 -15.45
N THR A 142 15.03 9.85 -14.56
CA THR A 142 15.98 9.80 -13.45
C THR A 142 15.65 8.65 -12.49
N HIS A 143 14.37 8.47 -12.17
CA HIS A 143 13.88 7.39 -11.30
C HIS A 143 14.12 5.99 -11.90
N TYR A 144 13.89 5.85 -13.20
CA TYR A 144 13.98 4.58 -13.94
C TYR A 144 15.23 4.43 -14.80
N LYS A 145 16.31 5.17 -14.50
CA LYS A 145 17.54 5.23 -15.32
C LYS A 145 18.15 3.86 -15.66
N ASP A 146 18.01 2.88 -14.77
CA ASP A 146 18.57 1.54 -14.93
C ASP A 146 17.58 0.53 -15.56
N ASN A 147 16.36 0.98 -15.90
CA ASN A 147 15.30 0.13 -16.47
C ASN A 147 15.00 0.52 -17.93
N SER A 148 15.70 -0.10 -18.87
CA SER A 148 15.58 0.16 -20.31
C SER A 148 14.16 -0.05 -20.86
N THR A 149 13.41 -1.00 -20.32
CA THR A 149 12.01 -1.25 -20.69
C THR A 149 11.13 -0.06 -20.33
N VAL A 150 11.24 0.45 -19.10
CA VAL A 150 10.47 1.60 -18.64
C VAL A 150 10.89 2.88 -19.38
N LEU A 151 12.18 3.07 -19.66
CA LEU A 151 12.66 4.20 -20.45
C LEU A 151 12.04 4.23 -21.86
N LYS A 152 11.84 3.05 -22.48
CA LYS A 152 11.12 2.94 -23.76
C LYS A 152 9.65 3.36 -23.62
N SER A 153 8.96 2.92 -22.57
CA SER A 153 7.57 3.32 -22.29
C SER A 153 7.45 4.82 -22.01
N ILE A 154 8.42 5.44 -21.31
CA ILE A 154 8.46 6.89 -21.08
C ILE A 154 8.61 7.64 -22.41
N LYS A 155 9.47 7.15 -23.31
CA LYS A 155 9.64 7.74 -24.64
C LYS A 155 8.36 7.65 -25.48
N GLU A 156 7.71 6.49 -25.46
CA GLU A 156 6.43 6.29 -26.15
C GLU A 156 5.37 7.25 -25.61
N PHE A 157 5.22 7.33 -24.28
CA PHE A 157 4.30 8.26 -23.63
C PHE A 157 4.56 9.71 -24.04
N SER A 158 5.83 10.14 -24.04
CA SER A 158 6.21 11.51 -24.44
C SER A 158 5.65 11.89 -25.81
N GLN A 159 5.62 10.95 -26.75
CA GLN A 159 5.23 11.15 -28.15
C GLN A 159 3.73 10.94 -28.41
N THR A 160 3.09 10.00 -27.72
CA THR A 160 1.73 9.54 -28.06
C THR A 160 0.66 9.96 -27.06
N TYR A 161 1.04 10.43 -25.87
CA TYR A 161 0.10 10.73 -24.79
C TYR A 161 -0.92 11.79 -25.19
N LYS A 162 -2.19 11.50 -24.86
CA LYS A 162 -3.32 12.42 -24.91
C LYS A 162 -3.99 12.50 -23.55
N SER A 163 -4.45 13.68 -23.19
CA SER A 163 -5.18 13.90 -21.93
C SER A 163 -6.43 13.03 -21.80
N THR A 164 -7.01 12.54 -22.91
CA THR A 164 -8.14 11.59 -22.96
C THR A 164 -7.74 10.13 -22.69
N GLU A 165 -6.46 9.81 -22.52
CA GLU A 165 -5.98 8.46 -22.16
C GLU A 165 -5.37 8.38 -20.75
N ALA A 166 -5.42 9.45 -19.97
CA ALA A 166 -4.90 9.51 -18.61
C ALA A 166 -5.37 8.35 -17.72
N LEU A 167 -6.67 8.04 -17.68
CA LEU A 167 -7.17 6.91 -16.87
C LEU A 167 -6.63 5.56 -17.34
N LYS A 168 -6.43 5.36 -18.63
CA LYS A 168 -5.82 4.13 -19.17
C LYS A 168 -4.38 3.99 -18.67
N PHE A 169 -3.59 5.05 -18.70
CA PHE A 169 -2.23 5.02 -18.13
C PHE A 169 -2.25 4.84 -16.61
N TYR A 170 -3.23 5.37 -15.90
CA TYR A 170 -3.35 5.21 -14.46
C TYR A 170 -3.86 3.82 -14.04
N THR A 171 -4.72 3.18 -14.82
CA THR A 171 -5.34 1.89 -14.47
C THR A 171 -4.56 0.68 -14.97
N THR A 172 -3.66 0.87 -15.94
CA THR A 172 -2.72 -0.16 -16.39
C THR A 172 -1.42 -0.10 -15.59
N ASP A 173 -0.63 -1.18 -15.61
CA ASP A 173 0.65 -1.28 -14.91
C ASP A 173 1.76 -0.45 -15.58
N SER A 174 1.54 0.87 -15.66
CA SER A 174 2.43 1.85 -16.27
C SER A 174 3.44 2.42 -15.26
N PHE A 175 4.47 3.10 -15.76
CA PHE A 175 5.41 3.83 -14.91
C PHE A 175 4.71 4.95 -14.12
N LEU A 176 3.70 5.60 -14.71
CA LEU A 176 2.91 6.64 -14.07
C LEU A 176 2.04 6.09 -12.94
N TYR A 177 1.39 4.95 -13.17
CA TYR A 177 0.68 4.24 -12.11
C TYR A 177 1.59 3.98 -10.90
N ARG A 178 2.80 3.45 -11.13
CA ARG A 178 3.74 3.10 -10.06
C ARG A 178 4.26 4.34 -9.32
N ILE A 179 4.72 5.37 -10.03
CA ILE A 179 5.30 6.57 -9.41
C ILE A 179 4.24 7.38 -8.64
N LEU A 180 3.05 7.56 -9.23
CA LEU A 180 1.98 8.35 -8.62
C LEU A 180 1.39 7.65 -7.40
N ASN A 181 1.12 6.34 -7.47
CA ASN A 181 0.63 5.59 -6.31
C ASN A 181 1.66 5.51 -5.19
N ARG A 182 2.96 5.44 -5.51
CA ARG A 182 4.02 5.55 -4.51
C ARG A 182 4.01 6.92 -3.85
N ALA A 183 3.90 8.00 -4.62
CA ALA A 183 3.86 9.37 -4.10
C ALA A 183 2.66 9.61 -3.19
N LEU A 184 1.45 9.16 -3.59
CA LEU A 184 0.24 9.22 -2.76
C LEU A 184 0.39 8.44 -1.46
N ARG A 185 0.98 7.25 -1.50
CA ARG A 185 1.18 6.40 -0.31
C ARG A 185 2.17 6.98 0.69
N THR A 186 3.20 7.65 0.18
CA THR A 186 4.29 8.23 0.97
C THR A 186 4.11 9.71 1.27
N GLU A 187 3.03 10.32 0.77
CA GLU A 187 2.78 11.77 0.85
C GLU A 187 3.96 12.60 0.35
N ASN A 188 4.63 12.11 -0.69
CA ASN A 188 5.74 12.82 -1.30
C ASN A 188 5.19 13.98 -2.14
N ILE A 189 5.08 15.16 -1.51
CA ILE A 189 4.52 16.37 -2.11
C ILE A 189 5.30 16.79 -3.35
N ASP A 190 6.63 16.64 -3.34
CA ASP A 190 7.48 17.03 -4.46
C ASP A 190 7.13 16.23 -5.72
N ILE A 191 7.01 14.90 -5.59
CA ILE A 191 6.61 14.04 -6.72
C ILE A 191 5.15 14.28 -7.11
N LEU A 192 4.24 14.52 -6.17
CA LEU A 192 2.86 14.87 -6.48
C LEU A 192 2.77 16.19 -7.26
N PHE A 193 3.59 17.17 -6.92
CA PHE A 193 3.69 18.44 -7.62
C PHE A 193 4.29 18.27 -9.02
N ILE A 194 5.35 17.48 -9.16
CA ILE A 194 5.93 17.14 -10.47
C ILE A 194 4.91 16.41 -11.35
N CYS A 195 4.14 15.47 -10.79
CA CYS A 195 3.09 14.74 -11.49
C CYS A 195 1.76 15.51 -11.65
N ARG A 196 1.68 16.79 -11.25
CA ARG A 196 0.41 17.57 -11.22
C ARG A 196 -0.29 17.63 -12.58
N PHE A 197 0.48 17.70 -13.66
CA PHE A 197 -0.02 17.65 -15.05
C PHE A 197 -0.88 16.39 -15.28
N PHE A 198 -0.31 15.23 -14.98
CA PHE A 198 -0.98 13.94 -15.18
C PHE A 198 -2.12 13.74 -14.18
N LEU A 199 -1.96 14.22 -12.93
CA LEU A 199 -3.00 14.17 -11.92
C LEU A 199 -4.22 15.01 -12.31
N ALA A 200 -4.01 16.19 -12.90
CA ALA A 200 -5.08 17.02 -13.41
C ALA A 200 -5.85 16.34 -14.54
N ASP A 201 -5.16 15.72 -15.50
CA ASP A 201 -5.81 14.97 -16.58
C ASP A 201 -6.64 13.78 -16.04
N ILE A 202 -6.12 13.02 -15.06
CA ILE A 202 -6.89 11.96 -14.39
C ILE A 202 -8.16 12.53 -13.77
N CYS A 203 -8.03 13.60 -12.98
CA CYS A 203 -9.17 14.18 -12.26
C CYS A 203 -10.18 14.84 -13.19
N ASN A 204 -9.75 15.37 -14.33
CA ASN A 204 -10.65 15.89 -15.35
C ASN A 204 -11.45 14.75 -16.00
N GLN A 205 -10.81 13.65 -16.38
CA GLN A 205 -11.52 12.47 -16.91
C GLN A 205 -12.49 11.83 -15.91
N LEU A 206 -12.21 11.89 -14.60
CA LEU A 206 -13.11 11.36 -13.58
C LEU A 206 -14.36 12.22 -13.35
N LYS A 207 -14.35 13.48 -13.81
CA LYS A 207 -15.48 14.41 -13.71
C LYS A 207 -16.38 14.38 -14.95
N GLU A 208 -15.90 13.78 -16.04
CA GLU A 208 -16.68 13.49 -17.26
C GLU A 208 -17.61 12.30 -17.04
#